data_AF-A0A163LT18-F1
#
_entry.id   AF-A0A163LT18-F1
#
_cell.length_a   1.000
_cell.length_b   1.000
_cell.length_c   1.000
_cell.angle_alpha   90.00
_cell.angle_beta   90.00
_cell.angle_gamma   90.00
#
_symmetry.space_group_name_H-M   'P 1'
#
loop_
_entity.id
_entity.type
_entity.pdbx_description
1 polymer ?
#
loop_
_entity_poly.entity_id
_entity_poly.type
_entity_poly.pdbx_seq_one_letter_code
_entity_poly.pdbx_strand_id
1 'polypeptide(L)'
;MPSPPRSSSPTPMLALFDKASSLPPPALFHPILTPKDELTNNNEYLSTPPPPAAPVTVQQPIKTPPPSRDVLAVIQKYISDLEGRDKSIKIIQYAFKILLHYRWVDSKRWSTMVSHFSQTRKILRVGHCLGTIREMMDLYSSSTKNNHPLRMLATWCGLLITLGNEVADDLFCFYKMGVFGPSLGKKAEKVSIYCWFVGIFLDLKSNLKSLHGLLQQQRKDLSVEEQHAHQQKIFLARVSCTKLMMDGIFCGK
;
A
#
# COMPACT_ATOMS: atom_id res chain seq x y z
N MET A 1 41.00 42.02 -27.86
CA MET A 1 41.53 41.40 -26.63
C MET A 1 40.45 40.48 -26.05
N PRO A 2 40.84 39.36 -25.41
CA PRO A 2 40.49 38.01 -25.86
C PRO A 2 39.26 37.39 -25.16
N SER A 3 38.65 36.43 -25.86
CA SER A 3 37.62 35.52 -25.37
C SER A 3 38.14 34.66 -24.20
N PRO A 4 37.31 34.36 -23.18
CA PRO A 4 37.73 33.48 -22.08
C PRO A 4 37.86 32.01 -22.54
N PRO A 5 38.79 31.24 -21.95
CA PRO A 5 39.10 29.89 -22.37
C PRO A 5 38.01 28.88 -21.96
N ARG A 6 37.70 27.95 -22.87
CA ARG A 6 37.00 26.69 -22.58
C ARG A 6 37.97 25.70 -21.92
N SER A 7 37.61 25.23 -20.75
CA SER A 7 38.19 24.11 -19.98
C SER A 7 37.05 23.54 -19.14
N SER A 8 36.79 22.25 -18.97
CA SER A 8 37.50 21.01 -19.28
C SER A 8 36.47 19.85 -19.23
N SER A 9 36.87 18.73 -19.80
CA SER A 9 36.19 17.44 -19.97
C SER A 9 35.58 16.79 -18.70
N PRO A 10 34.58 15.90 -18.86
CA PRO A 10 33.91 15.19 -17.77
C PRO A 10 34.70 13.97 -17.26
N THR A 11 34.72 13.81 -15.93
CA THR A 11 35.26 12.66 -15.19
C THR A 11 34.37 11.41 -15.37
N PRO A 12 34.92 10.22 -15.68
CA PRO A 12 34.16 8.98 -15.70
C PRO A 12 34.16 8.32 -14.31
N MET A 13 33.06 8.43 -13.58
CA MET A 13 32.81 7.76 -12.30
C MET A 13 31.67 6.73 -12.45
N LEU A 14 31.80 5.82 -13.42
CA LEU A 14 30.81 4.76 -13.68
C LEU A 14 31.48 3.47 -14.18
N ALA A 15 32.47 2.97 -13.42
CA ALA A 15 33.08 1.67 -13.68
C ALA A 15 33.47 0.99 -12.36
N LEU A 16 32.48 0.68 -11.50
CA LEU A 16 32.74 -0.14 -10.30
C LEU A 16 31.50 -0.85 -9.71
N PHE A 17 30.57 -1.29 -10.56
CA PHE A 17 29.39 -2.05 -10.10
C PHE A 17 29.08 -3.32 -10.91
N ASP A 18 30.07 -3.88 -11.62
CA ASP A 18 29.87 -5.06 -12.49
C ASP A 18 30.49 -6.36 -11.95
N LYS A 19 30.43 -6.60 -10.63
CA LYS A 19 30.91 -7.87 -10.07
C LYS A 19 30.18 -8.33 -8.82
N ALA A 20 28.88 -8.59 -8.94
CA ALA A 20 28.14 -9.39 -7.97
C ALA A 20 26.84 -9.96 -8.59
N SER A 21 26.97 -10.92 -9.50
CA SER A 21 25.84 -11.61 -10.14
C SER A 21 26.04 -13.12 -10.12
N SER A 22 25.67 -13.77 -9.00
CA SER A 22 25.36 -15.21 -8.98
C SER A 22 24.58 -15.63 -7.72
N LEU A 23 23.50 -14.92 -7.38
CA LEU A 23 22.52 -15.42 -6.41
C LEU A 23 21.18 -15.66 -7.11
N PRO A 24 20.51 -16.80 -6.89
CA PRO A 24 19.21 -17.06 -7.47
C PRO A 24 18.19 -16.03 -6.94
N PRO A 25 17.27 -15.56 -7.80
CA PRO A 25 16.26 -14.59 -7.37
C PRO A 25 15.36 -15.22 -6.30
N PRO A 26 15.07 -14.52 -5.19
CA PRO A 26 14.10 -14.98 -4.22
C PRO A 26 12.71 -15.00 -4.88
N ALA A 27 11.95 -16.07 -4.63
CA ALA A 27 10.56 -16.20 -5.06
C ALA A 27 9.71 -15.06 -4.47
N LEU A 28 9.62 -13.97 -5.21
CA LEU A 28 8.71 -12.86 -4.95
C LEU A 28 7.31 -13.31 -5.35
N PHE A 29 6.35 -13.12 -4.43
CA PHE A 29 4.92 -13.41 -4.53
C PHE A 29 4.46 -14.81 -4.10
N HIS A 30 4.50 -15.06 -2.79
CA HIS A 30 3.40 -15.81 -2.16
C HIS A 30 2.29 -14.82 -1.74
N PRO A 31 1.02 -15.07 -2.11
CA PRO A 31 -0.10 -14.26 -1.65
C PRO A 31 -0.17 -14.27 -0.12
N ILE A 32 -0.34 -13.09 0.45
CA ILE A 32 -0.66 -12.88 1.87
C ILE A 32 -1.92 -13.69 2.19
N LEU A 33 -1.77 -14.77 2.95
CA LEU A 33 -2.87 -15.43 3.65
C LEU A 33 -3.48 -14.40 4.60
N THR A 34 -4.67 -13.92 4.27
CA THR A 34 -5.53 -13.20 5.20
C THR A 34 -6.05 -14.19 6.23
N PRO A 35 -5.89 -13.97 7.55
CA PRO A 35 -6.54 -14.78 8.55
C PRO A 35 -8.03 -14.42 8.57
N LYS A 36 -8.86 -15.27 7.96
CA LYS A 36 -10.27 -15.41 8.29
C LYS A 36 -10.49 -16.89 8.60
N ASP A 37 -11.24 -17.11 9.68
CA ASP A 37 -11.81 -18.37 10.14
C ASP A 37 -10.96 -19.19 11.13
N GLU A 38 -10.98 -18.78 12.40
CA GLU A 38 -10.98 -19.72 13.53
C GLU A 38 -12.03 -19.27 14.54
N LEU A 39 -13.28 -19.74 14.34
CA LEU A 39 -14.32 -19.64 15.35
C LEU A 39 -15.36 -20.74 15.15
N THR A 40 -15.07 -21.92 15.71
CA THR A 40 -16.01 -23.03 15.99
C THR A 40 -15.20 -24.11 16.72
N ASN A 41 -15.62 -24.82 17.75
CA ASN A 41 -16.75 -24.79 18.67
C ASN A 41 -16.44 -25.97 19.61
N ASN A 42 -16.07 -25.73 20.87
CA ASN A 42 -15.86 -26.81 21.83
C ASN A 42 -17.18 -27.06 22.55
N ASN A 43 -17.87 -28.13 22.16
CA ASN A 43 -18.86 -28.78 23.02
C ASN A 43 -18.50 -30.26 23.17
N GLU A 44 -18.08 -30.61 24.38
CA GLU A 44 -18.11 -31.96 24.92
C GLU A 44 -19.53 -32.53 24.81
N TYR A 45 -19.67 -33.70 24.18
CA TYR A 45 -20.65 -34.68 24.63
C TYR A 45 -20.05 -36.08 24.58
N LEU A 46 -19.95 -36.62 25.79
CA LEU A 46 -19.76 -38.00 26.19
C LEU A 46 -20.87 -38.89 25.59
N SER A 47 -20.54 -39.95 24.84
CA SER A 47 -21.33 -41.20 24.73
C SER A 47 -20.60 -42.31 23.92
N THR A 48 -20.32 -43.40 24.65
CA THR A 48 -20.29 -44.84 24.31
C THR A 48 -19.63 -45.40 23.02
N PRO A 49 -18.84 -46.50 23.13
CA PRO A 49 -18.24 -47.18 21.98
C PRO A 49 -19.24 -48.14 21.28
N PRO A 50 -19.33 -48.12 19.94
CA PRO A 50 -20.04 -49.14 19.15
C PRO A 50 -19.15 -50.35 18.78
N PRO A 51 -19.75 -51.51 18.43
CA PRO A 51 -19.07 -52.79 18.20
C PRO A 51 -18.19 -52.82 16.91
N PRO A 52 -17.25 -53.78 16.81
CA PRO A 52 -16.28 -53.83 15.71
C PRO A 52 -16.95 -54.17 14.37
N ALA A 53 -16.99 -53.18 13.47
CA ALA A 53 -17.37 -53.36 12.08
C ALA A 53 -16.14 -53.62 11.18
N ALA A 54 -16.38 -54.40 10.13
CA ALA A 54 -15.45 -54.90 9.12
C ALA A 54 -14.49 -53.83 8.52
N PRO A 55 -13.35 -54.24 7.94
CA PRO A 55 -12.35 -53.33 7.39
C PRO A 55 -12.94 -52.44 6.28
N VAL A 56 -13.15 -51.17 6.62
CA VAL A 56 -13.47 -50.10 5.68
C VAL A 56 -12.20 -49.76 4.91
N THR A 57 -12.21 -50.02 3.61
CA THR A 57 -11.19 -49.53 2.69
C THR A 57 -11.23 -48.00 2.69
N VAL A 58 -10.26 -47.39 3.39
CA VAL A 58 -10.03 -45.94 3.40
C VAL A 58 -9.59 -45.51 2.00
N GLN A 59 -10.53 -45.04 1.18
CA GLN A 59 -10.20 -44.32 -0.04
C GLN A 59 -9.58 -42.99 0.36
N GLN A 60 -8.29 -42.80 0.05
CA GLN A 60 -7.63 -41.53 0.24
C GLN A 60 -8.29 -40.46 -0.65
N PRO A 61 -8.55 -39.25 -0.14
CA PRO A 61 -9.09 -38.16 -0.93
C PRO A 61 -8.10 -37.82 -2.06
N ILE A 62 -8.56 -37.98 -3.29
CA ILE A 62 -7.85 -37.59 -4.51
C ILE A 62 -7.53 -36.09 -4.38
N LYS A 63 -6.26 -35.75 -4.15
CA LYS A 63 -5.75 -34.37 -4.22
C LYS A 63 -5.85 -33.89 -5.66
N THR A 64 -6.97 -33.26 -6.01
CA THR A 64 -7.10 -32.51 -7.26
C THR A 64 -6.04 -31.39 -7.29
N PRO A 65 -5.25 -31.28 -8.37
CA PRO A 65 -4.28 -30.19 -8.52
C PRO A 65 -5.00 -28.84 -8.47
N PRO A 66 -4.40 -27.80 -7.86
CA PRO A 66 -5.04 -26.50 -7.75
C PRO A 66 -5.32 -25.93 -9.15
N PRO A 67 -6.51 -25.35 -9.38
CA PRO A 67 -6.86 -24.78 -10.68
C PRO A 67 -5.82 -23.72 -11.06
N SER A 68 -5.25 -23.85 -12.26
CA SER A 68 -4.38 -22.84 -12.87
C SER A 68 -5.12 -21.51 -12.83
N ARG A 69 -4.68 -20.60 -11.96
CA ARG A 69 -5.31 -19.29 -11.78
C ARG A 69 -5.22 -18.55 -13.10
N ASP A 70 -6.37 -18.25 -13.67
CA ASP A 70 -6.46 -17.45 -14.89
C ASP A 70 -5.91 -16.04 -14.58
N VAL A 71 -4.67 -15.80 -15.02
CA VAL A 71 -3.95 -14.54 -14.80
C VAL A 71 -4.74 -13.37 -15.39
N LEU A 72 -5.47 -13.60 -16.49
CA LEU A 72 -6.30 -12.57 -17.10
C LEU A 72 -7.48 -12.20 -16.21
N ALA A 73 -8.12 -13.17 -15.56
CA ALA A 73 -9.19 -12.89 -14.61
C ALA A 73 -8.69 -12.08 -13.39
N VAL A 74 -7.46 -12.35 -12.92
CA VAL A 74 -6.84 -11.57 -11.83
C VAL A 74 -6.52 -10.14 -12.28
N ILE A 75 -5.96 -9.98 -13.48
CA ILE A 75 -5.66 -8.67 -14.06
C ILE A 75 -6.95 -7.88 -14.30
N GLN A 76 -8.00 -8.51 -14.84
CA GLN A 76 -9.29 -7.88 -15.07
C GLN A 76 -9.92 -7.42 -13.76
N LYS A 77 -9.91 -8.29 -12.73
CA LYS A 77 -10.38 -7.92 -11.39
C LYS A 77 -9.58 -6.73 -10.84
N TYR A 78 -8.27 -6.74 -10.99
CA TYR A 78 -7.40 -5.65 -10.55
C TYR A 78 -7.72 -4.34 -11.28
N ILE A 79 -7.86 -4.35 -12.60
CA ILE A 79 -8.19 -3.15 -13.41
C ILE A 79 -9.62 -2.66 -13.14
N SER A 80 -10.55 -3.54 -12.79
CA SER A 80 -11.92 -3.14 -12.46
C SER A 80 -12.01 -2.33 -11.16
N ASP A 81 -11.07 -2.58 -10.23
CA ASP A 81 -11.01 -1.87 -8.97
C ASP A 81 -10.55 -0.41 -9.15
N LEU A 82 -11.14 0.52 -8.40
CA LEU A 82 -10.79 1.95 -8.48
C LEU A 82 -9.30 2.17 -8.13
N GLU A 83 -8.81 1.42 -7.15
CA GLU A 83 -7.41 1.41 -6.72
C GLU A 83 -6.46 0.87 -7.80
N GLY A 84 -6.87 -0.18 -8.53
CA GLY A 84 -6.07 -0.72 -9.62
C GLY A 84 -6.01 0.22 -10.84
N ARG A 85 -7.06 1.02 -11.07
CA ARG A 85 -7.05 2.10 -12.07
C ARG A 85 -6.08 3.22 -11.73
N ASP A 86 -6.06 3.70 -10.48
CA ASP A 86 -5.06 4.71 -10.04
C ASP A 86 -3.63 4.22 -10.26
N LYS A 87 -3.36 2.96 -9.85
CA LYS A 87 -2.04 2.34 -9.93
C LYS A 87 -1.61 2.10 -11.38
N SER A 88 -2.50 1.59 -12.23
CA SER A 88 -2.20 1.40 -13.66
C SER A 88 -1.91 2.72 -14.38
N ILE A 89 -2.69 3.77 -14.12
CA ILE A 89 -2.41 5.11 -14.66
C ILE A 89 -1.06 5.64 -14.15
N LYS A 90 -0.72 5.41 -12.87
CA LYS A 90 0.59 5.78 -12.33
C LYS A 90 1.74 5.05 -13.05
N ILE A 91 1.58 3.76 -13.34
CA ILE A 91 2.57 2.96 -14.09
C ILE A 91 2.75 3.53 -15.49
N ILE A 92 1.65 3.81 -16.20
CA ILE A 92 1.66 4.42 -17.53
C ILE A 92 2.36 5.79 -17.50
N GLN A 93 2.08 6.63 -16.49
CA GLN A 93 2.76 7.91 -16.31
C GLN A 93 4.28 7.76 -16.13
N TYR A 94 4.74 6.80 -15.32
CA TYR A 94 6.16 6.56 -15.14
C TYR A 94 6.82 6.01 -16.39
N ALA A 95 6.15 5.11 -17.12
CA ALA A 95 6.64 4.63 -18.40
C ALA A 95 6.87 5.80 -19.37
N PHE A 96 5.92 6.73 -19.48
CA PHE A 96 6.11 7.92 -20.32
C PHE A 96 7.20 8.86 -19.82
N LYS A 97 7.34 9.05 -18.50
CA LYS A 97 8.46 9.83 -17.93
C LYS A 97 9.81 9.23 -18.29
N ILE A 98 9.92 7.90 -18.26
CA ILE A 98 11.14 7.18 -18.67
C ILE A 98 11.40 7.39 -20.16
N LEU A 99 10.40 7.16 -21.03
CA LEU A 99 10.54 7.38 -22.48
C LEU A 99 10.94 8.81 -22.82
N LEU A 100 10.39 9.79 -22.10
CA LEU A 100 10.71 11.21 -22.27
C LEU A 100 12.13 11.53 -21.78
N HIS A 101 12.57 10.94 -20.67
CA HIS A 101 13.91 11.11 -20.12
C HIS A 101 14.99 10.59 -21.08
N TYR A 102 14.75 9.44 -21.71
CA TYR A 102 15.65 8.86 -22.72
C TYR A 102 15.48 9.47 -24.12
N ARG A 103 14.57 10.45 -24.28
CA ARG A 103 14.26 11.13 -25.56
C ARG A 103 13.86 10.18 -26.68
N TRP A 104 13.25 9.04 -26.35
CA TRP A 104 12.74 8.07 -27.33
C TRP A 104 11.44 8.55 -28.01
N VAL A 105 10.85 9.61 -27.49
CA VAL A 105 9.59 10.19 -27.96
C VAL A 105 9.62 11.72 -27.96
N ASP A 106 8.78 12.34 -28.78
CA ASP A 106 8.66 13.80 -28.90
C ASP A 106 8.22 14.49 -27.60
N SER A 107 9.11 15.28 -27.00
CA SER A 107 8.87 15.87 -25.69
C SER A 107 7.61 16.74 -25.61
N LYS A 108 7.28 17.49 -26.66
CA LYS A 108 6.10 18.38 -26.70
C LYS A 108 4.78 17.62 -26.60
N ARG A 109 4.58 16.60 -27.44
CA ARG A 109 3.31 15.85 -27.50
C ARG A 109 3.10 15.00 -26.25
N TRP A 110 4.15 14.34 -25.78
CA TRP A 110 4.06 13.39 -24.68
C TRP A 110 4.01 14.07 -23.31
N SER A 111 4.58 15.28 -23.16
CA SER A 111 4.44 16.08 -21.94
C SER A 111 2.97 16.43 -21.66
N THR A 112 2.22 16.86 -22.68
CA THR A 112 0.79 17.14 -22.57
C THR A 112 0.00 15.89 -22.17
N MET A 113 0.31 14.75 -22.77
CA MET A 113 -0.36 13.48 -22.43
C MET A 113 -0.10 13.05 -20.98
N VAL A 114 1.14 13.18 -20.49
CA VAL A 114 1.49 12.92 -19.08
C VAL A 114 0.70 13.86 -18.15
N SER A 115 0.54 15.12 -18.52
CA SER A 115 -0.28 16.08 -17.78
C SER A 115 -1.74 15.64 -17.71
N HIS A 116 -2.33 15.21 -18.83
CA HIS A 116 -3.70 14.70 -18.86
C HIS A 116 -3.87 13.46 -17.99
N PHE A 117 -2.96 12.48 -18.06
CA PHE A 117 -3.02 11.33 -17.17
C PHE A 117 -2.93 11.73 -15.69
N SER A 118 -2.12 12.74 -15.36
CA SER A 118 -2.03 13.28 -14.00
C SER A 118 -3.38 13.87 -13.56
N GLN A 119 -4.03 14.63 -14.44
CA GLN A 119 -5.35 15.18 -14.19
C GLN A 119 -6.42 14.09 -14.05
N THR A 120 -6.45 13.11 -14.96
CA THR A 120 -7.36 11.94 -14.88
C THR A 120 -7.20 11.21 -13.56
N ARG A 121 -5.97 11.05 -13.07
CA ARG A 121 -5.69 10.43 -11.78
C ARG A 121 -6.29 11.21 -10.62
N LYS A 122 -6.17 12.54 -10.63
CA LYS A 122 -6.80 13.40 -9.61
C LYS A 122 -8.32 13.25 -9.63
N ILE A 123 -8.93 13.24 -10.82
CA ILE A 123 -10.38 13.06 -10.99
C ILE A 123 -10.83 11.67 -10.50
N LEU A 124 -10.08 10.60 -10.78
CA LEU A 124 -10.40 9.25 -10.30
C LEU A 124 -10.32 9.14 -8.78
N ARG A 125 -9.57 10.03 -8.12
CA ARG A 125 -9.49 10.09 -6.66
C ARG A 125 -10.64 10.89 -6.04
N VAL A 126 -11.31 11.74 -6.81
CA VAL A 126 -12.47 12.51 -6.34
C VAL A 126 -13.50 11.55 -5.76
N GLY A 127 -13.93 11.82 -4.53
CA GLY A 127 -14.88 10.98 -3.83
C GLY A 127 -14.26 9.85 -3.01
N HIS A 128 -12.93 9.74 -2.90
CA HIS A 128 -12.30 8.85 -1.91
C HIS A 128 -12.74 9.15 -0.48
N CYS A 129 -13.07 10.42 -0.19
CA CYS A 129 -13.68 10.84 1.07
C CYS A 129 -14.93 10.03 1.46
N LEU A 130 -15.69 9.51 0.49
CA LEU A 130 -16.86 8.68 0.77
C LEU A 130 -16.49 7.33 1.40
N GLY A 131 -15.31 6.79 1.09
CA GLY A 131 -14.77 5.60 1.72
C GLY A 131 -14.52 5.82 3.20
N THR A 132 -13.79 6.89 3.53
CA THR A 132 -13.51 7.28 4.92
C THR A 132 -14.78 7.61 5.70
N ILE A 133 -15.76 8.27 5.08
CA ILE A 133 -17.08 8.51 5.70
C ILE A 133 -17.79 7.19 6.02
N ARG A 134 -17.73 6.21 5.12
CA ARG A 134 -18.31 4.88 5.37
C ARG A 134 -17.64 4.18 6.55
N GLU A 135 -16.30 4.20 6.61
CA GLU A 135 -15.56 3.64 7.74
C GLU A 135 -15.92 4.32 9.08
N MET A 136 -16.09 5.64 9.07
CA MET A 136 -16.57 6.39 10.24
C MET A 136 -17.97 5.95 10.67
N MET A 137 -18.90 5.77 9.72
CA MET A 137 -20.27 5.30 10.02
C MET A 137 -20.26 3.88 10.59
N ASP A 138 -19.47 2.98 10.00
CA ASP A 138 -19.35 1.59 10.49
C ASP A 138 -18.77 1.55 11.92
N LEU A 139 -17.78 2.41 12.20
CA LEU A 139 -17.20 2.55 13.54
C LEU A 139 -18.22 3.12 14.54
N TYR A 140 -19.03 4.09 14.12
CA TYR A 140 -20.10 4.67 14.94
C TYR A 140 -21.15 3.62 15.29
N SER A 141 -21.64 2.85 14.31
CA SER A 141 -22.61 1.78 14.52
C SER A 141 -22.07 0.64 15.40
N SER A 142 -20.76 0.40 15.36
CA SER A 142 -20.09 -0.64 16.16
C SER A 142 -19.69 -0.16 17.56
N SER A 143 -19.86 1.12 17.87
CA SER A 143 -19.32 1.78 19.07
C SER A 143 -19.95 1.32 20.39
N THR A 144 -21.08 0.63 20.36
CA THR A 144 -21.90 0.33 21.54
C THR A 144 -21.29 -0.74 22.47
N LYS A 145 -20.16 -1.36 22.12
CA LYS A 145 -19.59 -2.52 22.87
C LYS A 145 -18.14 -2.38 23.34
N ASN A 146 -17.47 -1.23 23.18
CA ASN A 146 -16.03 -1.14 23.41
C ASN A 146 -15.65 -0.49 24.77
N ASN A 147 -14.93 -1.23 25.62
CA ASN A 147 -14.46 -0.79 26.95
C ASN A 147 -13.20 0.11 26.92
N HIS A 148 -12.78 0.59 25.75
CA HIS A 148 -11.54 1.36 25.59
C HIS A 148 -11.76 2.71 24.89
N PRO A 149 -12.28 3.74 25.61
CA PRO A 149 -12.65 5.03 25.03
C PRO A 149 -11.46 5.76 24.39
N LEU A 150 -10.25 5.64 24.96
CA LEU A 150 -9.05 6.29 24.43
C LEU A 150 -8.62 5.73 23.06
N ARG A 151 -8.78 4.42 22.85
CA ARG A 151 -8.46 3.79 21.55
C ARG A 151 -9.46 4.21 20.48
N MET A 152 -10.73 4.30 20.86
CA MET A 152 -11.77 4.80 19.98
C MET A 152 -11.49 6.25 19.57
N LEU A 153 -11.20 7.14 20.54
CA LEU A 153 -10.86 8.53 20.25
C LEU A 153 -9.66 8.65 19.30
N ALA A 154 -8.58 7.90 19.55
CA ALA A 154 -7.42 7.90 18.66
C ALA A 154 -7.76 7.46 17.23
N THR A 155 -8.66 6.47 17.09
CA THR A 155 -9.12 5.99 15.78
C THR A 155 -9.94 7.07 15.07
N TRP A 156 -10.87 7.72 15.79
CA TRP A 156 -11.65 8.84 15.25
C TRP A 156 -10.78 10.02 14.83
N CYS A 157 -9.77 10.39 15.63
CA CYS A 157 -8.82 11.43 15.24
C CYS A 157 -8.08 11.07 13.95
N GLY A 158 -7.62 9.83 13.80
CA GLY A 158 -6.97 9.36 12.58
C GLY A 158 -7.89 9.42 11.35
N LEU A 159 -9.13 8.96 11.49
CA LEU A 159 -10.13 9.04 10.44
C LEU A 159 -10.46 10.50 10.07
N LEU A 160 -10.59 11.41 11.04
CA LEU A 160 -10.86 12.82 10.78
C LEU A 160 -9.70 13.52 10.03
N ILE A 161 -8.45 13.18 10.37
CA ILE A 161 -7.27 13.68 9.66
C ILE A 161 -7.26 13.16 8.22
N THR A 162 -7.59 11.88 8.03
CA THR A 162 -7.68 11.26 6.69
C THR A 162 -8.79 11.90 5.86
N LEU A 163 -9.98 12.07 6.44
CA LEU A 163 -11.10 12.74 5.79
C LEU A 163 -10.75 14.18 5.42
N GLY A 164 -10.13 14.92 6.34
CA GLY A 164 -9.67 16.28 6.10
C GLY A 164 -8.67 16.35 4.94
N ASN A 165 -7.75 15.39 4.85
CA ASN A 165 -6.81 15.27 3.75
C ASN A 165 -7.53 15.03 2.40
N GLU A 166 -8.43 14.04 2.35
CA GLU A 166 -9.15 13.67 1.13
C GLU A 166 -10.07 14.80 0.63
N VAL A 167 -10.79 15.45 1.55
CA VAL A 167 -11.63 16.61 1.20
C VAL A 167 -10.77 17.78 0.69
N ALA A 168 -9.63 18.05 1.33
CA ALA A 168 -8.72 19.10 0.88
C ALA A 168 -8.12 18.80 -0.50
N ASP A 169 -7.78 17.54 -0.78
CA ASP A 169 -7.31 17.08 -2.09
C ASP A 169 -8.40 17.23 -3.17
N ASP A 170 -9.64 16.86 -2.86
CA ASP A 170 -10.77 17.02 -3.77
C ASP A 170 -11.04 18.50 -4.08
N LEU A 171 -11.04 19.37 -3.06
CA LEU A 171 -11.18 20.81 -3.22
C LEU A 171 -10.05 21.41 -4.08
N PHE A 172 -8.81 20.97 -3.86
CA PHE A 172 -7.68 21.39 -4.69
C PHE A 172 -7.80 20.90 -6.14
N CYS A 173 -8.30 19.68 -6.34
CA CYS A 173 -8.61 19.16 -7.67
C CYS A 173 -9.67 20.01 -8.38
N PHE A 174 -10.78 20.34 -7.70
CA PHE A 174 -11.82 21.22 -8.24
C PHE A 174 -11.30 22.62 -8.57
N TYR A 175 -10.43 23.18 -7.73
CA TYR A 175 -9.74 24.43 -8.04
C TYR A 175 -8.92 24.33 -9.35
N LYS A 176 -8.16 23.26 -9.55
CA LYS A 176 -7.39 23.04 -10.80
C LYS A 176 -8.28 22.88 -12.04
N MET A 177 -9.52 22.46 -11.87
CA MET A 177 -10.53 22.40 -12.94
C MET A 177 -11.24 23.73 -13.18
N GLY A 178 -10.94 24.78 -12.39
CA GLY A 178 -11.56 26.10 -12.53
C GLY A 178 -12.92 26.23 -11.85
N VAL A 179 -13.32 25.26 -11.02
CA VAL A 179 -14.61 25.29 -10.30
C VAL A 179 -14.60 26.33 -9.17
N PHE A 180 -13.46 26.48 -8.50
CA PHE A 180 -13.28 27.40 -7.37
C PHE A 180 -12.25 28.49 -7.64
N GLY A 181 -12.37 29.60 -6.91
CA GLY A 181 -11.40 30.69 -6.97
C GLY A 181 -10.02 30.33 -6.38
N PRO A 182 -8.96 31.08 -6.76
CA PRO A 182 -7.58 30.79 -6.35
C PRO A 182 -7.31 30.93 -4.86
N SER A 183 -8.14 31.69 -4.13
CA SER A 183 -8.03 31.85 -2.68
C SER A 183 -8.36 30.54 -1.93
N LEU A 184 -9.41 29.83 -2.35
CA LEU A 184 -9.81 28.55 -1.75
C LEU A 184 -8.81 27.45 -2.12
N GLY A 185 -8.38 27.40 -3.39
CA GLY A 185 -7.43 26.41 -3.88
C GLY A 185 -6.09 26.43 -3.13
N LYS A 186 -5.50 27.63 -2.94
CA LYS A 186 -4.23 27.78 -2.19
C LYS A 186 -4.37 27.41 -0.71
N LYS A 187 -5.54 27.61 -0.11
CA LYS A 187 -5.82 27.19 1.28
C LYS A 187 -5.96 25.68 1.36
N ALA A 188 -6.73 25.07 0.45
CA ALA A 188 -6.92 23.63 0.37
C ALA A 188 -5.60 22.89 0.14
N GLU A 189 -4.72 23.41 -0.72
CA GLU A 189 -3.37 22.86 -0.94
C GLU A 189 -2.54 22.81 0.36
N LYS A 190 -2.52 23.91 1.13
CA LYS A 190 -1.81 23.95 2.42
C LYS A 190 -2.41 22.96 3.42
N VAL A 191 -3.74 22.93 3.54
CA VAL A 191 -4.44 22.03 4.46
C VAL A 191 -4.14 20.57 4.12
N SER A 192 -4.22 20.20 2.84
CA SER A 192 -3.86 18.86 2.35
C SER A 192 -2.43 18.49 2.74
N ILE A 193 -1.44 19.38 2.49
CA ILE A 193 -0.04 19.12 2.86
C ILE A 193 0.11 18.86 4.37
N TYR A 194 -0.52 19.67 5.23
CA TYR A 194 -0.46 19.47 6.68
C TYR A 194 -1.16 18.17 7.11
N CYS A 195 -2.35 17.89 6.60
CA CYS A 195 -3.08 16.66 6.92
C CYS A 195 -2.31 15.41 6.45
N TRP A 196 -1.76 15.45 5.24
CA TRP A 196 -0.90 14.41 4.70
C TRP A 196 0.31 14.15 5.60
N PHE A 197 1.01 15.21 6.03
CA PHE A 197 2.18 15.09 6.88
C PHE A 197 1.84 14.52 8.27
N VAL A 198 0.74 14.95 8.88
CA VAL A 198 0.24 14.37 10.13
C VAL A 198 -0.14 12.89 9.92
N GLY A 199 -0.76 12.55 8.78
CA GLY A 199 -1.05 11.16 8.39
C GLY A 199 0.20 10.29 8.37
N ILE A 200 1.28 10.75 7.73
CA ILE A 200 2.58 10.05 7.72
C ILE A 200 3.10 9.80 9.14
N PHE A 201 2.98 10.76 10.05
CA PHE A 201 3.40 10.58 11.45
C PHE A 201 2.55 9.54 12.19
N LEU A 202 1.23 9.55 12.01
CA LEU A 202 0.34 8.57 12.62
C LEU A 202 0.62 7.16 12.10
N ASP A 203 0.83 7.03 10.79
CA ASP A 203 1.19 5.77 10.14
C ASP A 203 2.54 5.26 10.64
N LEU A 204 3.54 6.13 10.73
CA LEU A 204 4.86 5.77 11.24
C LEU A 204 4.78 5.27 12.70
N LYS A 205 4.04 5.98 13.55
CA LYS A 205 3.81 5.57 14.95
C LYS A 205 3.12 4.20 15.03
N SER A 206 2.11 3.98 14.19
CA SER A 206 1.40 2.69 14.12
C SER A 206 2.32 1.56 13.67
N ASN A 207 3.10 1.77 12.59
CA ASN A 207 4.06 0.80 12.07
C ASN A 207 5.18 0.49 13.09
N LEU A 208 5.69 1.49 13.80
CA LEU A 208 6.70 1.30 14.86
C LEU A 208 6.15 0.48 16.02
N LYS A 209 4.90 0.74 16.45
CA LYS A 209 4.25 -0.05 17.50
C LYS A 209 4.05 -1.51 17.06
N SER A 210 3.63 -1.73 15.81
CA SER A 210 3.49 -3.06 15.22
C SER A 210 4.84 -3.80 15.19
N LEU A 211 5.89 -3.13 14.71
CA LEU A 211 7.25 -3.67 14.68
C LEU A 211 7.75 -4.05 16.08
N HIS A 212 7.51 -3.19 17.08
CA HIS A 212 7.88 -3.48 18.47
C HIS A 212 7.15 -4.72 19.00
N GLY A 213 5.86 -4.85 18.71
CA GLY A 213 5.07 -6.04 19.07
C GLY A 213 5.60 -7.32 18.41
N LEU A 214 5.94 -7.26 17.12
CA LEU A 214 6.53 -8.40 16.40
C LEU A 214 7.89 -8.80 16.98
N LEU A 215 8.75 -7.84 17.32
CA LEU A 215 10.05 -8.10 17.94
C LEU A 215 9.90 -8.72 19.34
N GLN A 216 8.88 -8.31 20.10
CA GLN A 216 8.59 -8.90 21.40
C GLN A 216 8.06 -10.34 21.25
N GLN A 217 7.25 -10.61 20.23
CA GLN A 217 6.71 -11.95 19.95
C GLN A 217 7.78 -12.93 19.45
N GLN A 218 8.81 -12.44 18.76
CA GLN A 218 9.94 -13.27 18.30
C GLN A 218 10.72 -13.92 19.46
N ARG A 219 10.61 -13.39 20.69
CA ARG A 219 11.26 -13.97 21.87
C ARG A 219 10.55 -15.19 22.45
N LYS A 220 9.37 -15.55 21.94
CA LYS A 220 8.64 -16.76 22.34
C LYS A 220 8.97 -17.85 21.30
N ASP A 221 9.35 -19.04 21.76
CA ASP A 221 9.72 -20.17 20.88
C ASP A 221 8.59 -20.48 19.89
N LEU A 222 8.82 -20.18 18.62
CA LEU A 222 7.92 -20.41 17.49
C LEU A 222 8.47 -21.55 16.63
N SER A 223 7.58 -22.26 15.92
CA SER A 223 7.97 -23.31 14.97
C SER A 223 8.80 -22.73 13.81
N VAL A 224 9.63 -23.55 13.16
CA VAL A 224 10.55 -23.13 12.08
C VAL A 224 9.81 -22.46 10.91
N GLU A 225 8.64 -22.96 10.53
CA GLU A 225 7.82 -22.38 9.45
C GLU A 225 7.24 -21.01 9.85
N GLU A 226 6.76 -20.91 11.09
CA GLU A 226 6.24 -19.66 11.65
C GLU A 226 7.34 -18.61 11.79
N GLN A 227 8.56 -19.04 12.13
CA GLN A 227 9.72 -18.17 12.25
C GLN A 227 10.07 -17.51 10.91
N HIS A 228 10.00 -18.23 9.79
CA HIS A 228 10.24 -17.65 8.46
C HIS A 228 9.16 -16.61 8.09
N ALA A 229 7.88 -16.95 8.28
CA ALA A 229 6.79 -16.00 8.06
C ALA A 229 6.91 -14.76 8.96
N HIS A 230 7.33 -14.95 10.22
CA HIS A 230 7.54 -13.86 11.17
C HIS A 230 8.70 -12.95 10.78
N GLN A 231 9.81 -13.51 10.31
CA GLN A 231 10.94 -12.74 9.79
C GLN A 231 10.53 -11.90 8.58
N GLN A 232 9.71 -12.45 7.67
CA GLN A 232 9.18 -11.69 6.54
C GLN A 232 8.31 -10.51 6.98
N LYS A 233 7.45 -10.70 8.00
CA LYS A 233 6.64 -9.61 8.58
C LYS A 233 7.50 -8.51 9.17
N ILE A 234 8.54 -8.87 9.94
CA ILE A 234 9.48 -7.91 10.53
C ILE A 234 10.22 -7.14 9.44
N PHE A 235 10.71 -7.84 8.42
CA PHE A 235 11.38 -7.21 7.28
C PHE A 235 10.46 -6.21 6.57
N LEU A 236 9.23 -6.62 6.25
CA LEU A 236 8.26 -5.75 5.58
C LEU A 236 7.89 -4.52 6.43
N ALA A 237 7.72 -4.71 7.74
CA ALA A 237 7.46 -3.60 8.67
C ALA A 237 8.63 -2.61 8.73
N ARG A 238 9.88 -3.09 8.73
CA ARG A 238 11.07 -2.22 8.65
C ARG A 238 11.10 -1.42 7.35
N VAL A 239 10.85 -2.08 6.22
CA VAL A 239 10.78 -1.42 4.90
C VAL A 239 9.69 -0.34 4.89
N SER A 240 8.52 -0.63 5.46
CA SER A 240 7.42 0.33 5.59
C SER A 240 7.81 1.56 6.42
N CYS A 241 8.43 1.36 7.59
CA CYS A 241 8.93 2.45 8.44
C CYS A 241 9.95 3.32 7.69
N THR A 242 10.95 2.69 7.07
CA THR A 242 11.98 3.40 6.31
C THR A 242 11.36 4.20 5.16
N LYS A 243 10.41 3.62 4.42
CA LYS A 243 9.68 4.31 3.35
C LYS A 243 8.96 5.55 3.87
N LEU A 244 8.23 5.44 4.99
CA LEU A 244 7.50 6.58 5.58
C LEU A 244 8.44 7.69 6.05
N MET A 245 9.57 7.34 6.66
CA MET A 245 10.59 8.32 7.03
C MET A 245 11.15 9.05 5.80
N MET A 246 11.43 8.32 4.72
CA MET A 246 11.93 8.90 3.48
C MET A 246 10.88 9.81 2.83
N ASP A 247 9.61 9.40 2.79
CA ASP A 247 8.52 10.25 2.30
C ASP A 247 8.45 11.57 3.09
N GLY A 248 8.56 11.53 4.42
CA GLY A 248 8.57 12.73 5.25
C GLY A 248 9.76 13.65 4.97
N ILE A 249 10.96 13.09 4.76
CA ILE A 249 12.18 13.86 4.48
C ILE A 249 12.16 14.49 3.08
N PHE A 250 11.73 13.74 2.07
CA PHE A 250 11.78 14.20 0.67
C PHE A 250 10.60 15.07 0.27
N CYS A 251 9.42 14.85 0.83
CA CYS A 251 8.22 15.60 0.46
C CYS A 251 7.94 16.81 1.37
N GLY A 252 8.71 16.99 2.46
CA GLY A 252 8.57 18.13 3.38
C GLY A 252 9.34 19.41 2.97
N LYS A 253 9.84 19.46 1.72
CA LYS A 253 10.60 20.61 1.18
C LYS A 253 9.75 21.50 0.28
#